data_AF-A0A3P8UCG1-F1
#
_entry.id   AF-A0A3P8UCG1-F1
#
_cell.length_a   1.000
_cell.length_b   1.000
_cell.length_c   1.000
_cell.angle_alpha   90.00
_cell.angle_beta   90.00
_cell.angle_gamma   90.00
#
_symmetry.space_group_name_H-M   'P 1'
#
loop_
_entity.id
_entity.type
_entity.pdbx_description
1 polymer ?
#
loop_
_entity_poly.entity_id
_entity_poly.type
_entity_poly.pdbx_seq_one_letter_code
_entity_poly.pdbx_strand_id
1 'polypeptide(L)'
;KATFLLSISGRSVSISGRFVSLSGCLVSISGHFVSLSGCLVSLSGRFVSLSGCLLSISGRFVSLSGCLVSISGRFVSLSGLSISGHFVSLSGCLVSIFGHFVSLSGCLVSISGRLVSISGCFVSFSGHLVSISGHFVSFSGHFVSFWP
;
A
#
# COMPACT_ATOMS: atom_id res chain seq x y z
N LYS A 1 25.40 11.11 -16.24
CA LYS A 1 25.29 9.73 -16.74
C LYS A 1 24.35 8.96 -15.83
N ALA A 2 23.08 8.77 -16.23
CA ALA A 2 22.19 7.85 -15.53
C ALA A 2 22.54 6.45 -16.03
N THR A 3 23.17 5.63 -15.20
CA THR A 3 23.35 4.20 -15.44
C THR A 3 21.97 3.55 -15.42
N PHE A 4 21.42 3.28 -16.60
CA PHE A 4 20.24 2.43 -16.75
C PHE A 4 20.73 0.99 -16.67
N LEU A 5 20.55 0.34 -15.53
CA LEU A 5 20.78 -1.09 -15.41
C LEU A 5 19.49 -1.84 -15.75
N LEU A 6 19.59 -2.78 -16.69
CA LEU A 6 18.44 -3.45 -17.31
C LEU A 6 17.80 -4.46 -16.34
N SER A 7 18.62 -5.25 -15.66
CA SER A 7 18.18 -6.30 -14.73
C SER A 7 19.30 -6.73 -13.79
N ILE A 8 18.99 -6.93 -12.50
CA ILE A 8 19.89 -7.63 -11.56
C ILE A 8 19.07 -8.67 -10.80
N SER A 9 19.61 -9.88 -10.68
CA SER A 9 19.07 -10.96 -9.86
C SER A 9 20.05 -11.36 -8.77
N GLY A 10 19.61 -11.44 -7.51
CA GLY A 10 20.43 -11.98 -6.43
C GLY A 10 20.21 -11.32 -5.08
N ARG A 11 21.24 -11.40 -4.22
CA ARG A 11 21.27 -10.69 -2.94
C ARG A 11 22.04 -9.39 -3.12
N SER A 12 21.45 -8.27 -2.73
CA SER A 12 22.11 -6.96 -2.78
C SER A 12 21.86 -6.18 -1.50
N VAL A 13 22.90 -5.49 -1.05
CA VAL A 13 22.83 -4.59 0.10
C VAL A 13 23.17 -3.20 -0.43
N SER A 14 22.24 -2.25 -0.28
CA SER A 14 22.35 -0.86 -0.72
C SER A 14 22.36 -0.66 -2.24
N ILE A 15 21.16 -0.43 -2.80
CA ILE A 15 21.00 -0.04 -4.21
C ILE A 15 20.46 1.40 -4.26
N SER A 16 21.09 2.24 -5.09
CA SER A 16 20.56 3.57 -5.41
C SER A 16 20.59 3.86 -6.91
N GLY A 17 19.56 4.50 -7.45
CA GLY A 17 19.54 4.95 -8.84
C GLY A 17 18.23 4.72 -9.59
N ARG A 18 18.34 4.40 -10.88
CA ARG A 18 17.20 4.14 -11.79
C ARG A 18 17.33 2.75 -12.41
N PHE A 19 16.34 1.89 -12.18
CA PHE A 19 16.38 0.50 -12.62
C PHE A 19 15.06 0.08 -13.25
N VAL A 20 15.15 -0.79 -14.26
CA VAL A 20 13.96 -1.37 -14.90
C VAL A 20 13.47 -2.56 -14.09
N SER A 21 14.35 -3.51 -13.79
CA SER A 21 13.98 -4.72 -13.05
C SER A 21 15.03 -5.12 -12.03
N LEU A 22 14.61 -5.49 -10.82
CA LEU A 22 15.44 -6.22 -9.86
C LEU A 22 14.63 -7.33 -9.20
N SER A 23 15.29 -8.47 -8.94
CA SER A 23 14.66 -9.60 -8.26
C SER A 23 15.59 -10.23 -7.23
N GLY A 24 15.06 -10.60 -6.06
CA GLY A 24 15.77 -11.39 -5.05
C GLY A 24 15.61 -10.85 -3.64
N CYS A 25 16.65 -10.99 -2.81
CA CYS A 25 16.65 -10.43 -1.46
C CYS A 25 17.41 -9.10 -1.47
N LEU A 26 16.67 -8.00 -1.42
CA LEU A 26 17.22 -6.66 -1.58
C LEU A 26 17.01 -5.85 -0.30
N VAL A 27 18.07 -5.22 0.18
CA VAL A 27 18.06 -4.45 1.43
C VAL A 27 18.51 -3.02 1.16
N SER A 28 17.79 -2.04 1.71
CA SER A 28 18.09 -0.60 1.62
C SER A 28 18.13 -0.10 0.18
N ILE A 29 16.96 0.03 -0.46
CA ILE A 29 16.86 0.51 -1.84
C ILE A 29 16.33 1.94 -1.86
N SER A 30 16.96 2.80 -2.65
CA SER A 30 16.52 4.17 -2.89
C SER A 30 16.47 4.55 -4.38
N GLY A 31 15.46 5.30 -4.82
CA GLY A 31 15.42 5.87 -6.18
C GLY A 31 14.16 5.57 -6.98
N HIS A 32 14.33 5.26 -8.27
CA HIS A 32 13.22 5.04 -9.21
C HIS A 32 13.28 3.66 -9.84
N PHE A 33 12.22 2.86 -9.66
CA PHE A 33 12.20 1.47 -10.11
C PHE A 33 10.90 1.16 -10.84
N VAL A 34 10.99 0.42 -11.94
CA VAL A 34 9.80 -0.04 -12.66
C VAL A 34 9.28 -1.34 -12.06
N SER A 35 10.12 -2.34 -11.88
CA SER A 35 9.70 -3.64 -11.33
C SER A 35 10.68 -4.15 -10.28
N LEU A 36 10.15 -4.53 -9.12
CA LEU A 36 10.89 -5.15 -8.03
C LEU A 36 10.16 -6.38 -7.53
N SER A 37 10.86 -7.50 -7.38
CA SER A 37 10.28 -8.73 -6.83
C SER A 37 11.17 -9.43 -5.80
N GLY A 38 10.55 -10.07 -4.81
CA GLY A 38 11.22 -10.93 -3.83
C GLY A 38 11.09 -10.44 -2.39
N CYS A 39 12.16 -10.58 -1.60
CA CYS A 39 12.21 -10.16 -0.20
C CYS A 39 12.88 -8.79 -0.11
N LEU A 40 12.09 -7.74 0.09
CA LEU A 40 12.54 -6.35 0.03
C LEU A 40 12.41 -5.68 1.39
N VAL A 41 13.51 -5.10 1.86
CA VAL A 41 13.59 -4.45 3.17
C VAL A 41 14.08 -3.02 3.02
N SER A 42 13.39 -2.07 3.65
CA SER A 42 13.76 -0.65 3.69
C SER A 42 13.82 -0.02 2.30
N LEU A 43 12.64 0.23 1.71
CA LEU A 43 12.51 0.85 0.39
C LEU A 43 12.12 2.33 0.52
N SER A 44 12.75 3.19 -0.29
CA SER A 44 12.43 4.61 -0.40
C SER A 44 12.45 5.11 -1.85
N GLY A 45 11.46 5.91 -2.25
CA GLY A 45 11.48 6.56 -3.58
C GLY A 45 10.19 6.40 -4.39
N ARG A 46 10.31 6.15 -5.70
CA ARG A 46 9.17 5.95 -6.60
C ARG A 46 9.24 4.60 -7.30
N PHE A 47 8.15 3.85 -7.22
CA PHE A 47 8.10 2.48 -7.70
C PHE A 47 6.82 2.27 -8.49
N VAL A 48 6.93 1.59 -9.63
CA VAL A 48 5.75 1.24 -10.43
C VAL A 48 5.16 -0.07 -9.93
N SER A 49 5.92 -1.16 -9.96
CA SER A 49 5.46 -2.49 -9.54
C SER A 49 6.39 -3.11 -8.51
N LEU A 50 5.80 -3.60 -7.41
CA LEU A 50 6.47 -4.29 -6.33
C LEU A 50 5.70 -5.56 -5.97
N SER A 51 6.40 -6.69 -5.88
CA SER A 51 5.81 -7.96 -5.47
C SER A 51 6.68 -8.73 -4.47
N GLY A 52 6.04 -9.40 -3.52
CA GLY A 52 6.70 -10.34 -2.60
C GLY A 52 6.58 -9.96 -1.12
N CYS A 53 7.63 -10.19 -0.34
CA CYS A 53 7.68 -9.90 1.09
C CYS A 53 8.33 -8.53 1.31
N LEU A 54 7.55 -7.59 1.80
CA LEU A 54 7.82 -6.16 1.76
C LEU A 54 7.80 -5.56 3.16
N LEU A 55 8.96 -5.12 3.63
CA LEU A 55 9.15 -4.61 5.00
C LEU A 55 9.63 -3.15 4.96
N SER A 56 8.95 -2.27 5.70
CA SER A 56 9.36 -0.86 5.91
C SER A 56 9.52 -0.08 4.61
N ILE A 57 8.39 0.27 3.99
CA ILE A 57 8.35 0.92 2.67
C ILE A 57 7.86 2.36 2.80
N SER A 58 8.53 3.28 2.10
CA SER A 58 8.15 4.71 2.05
C SER A 58 8.25 5.29 0.64
N GLY A 59 7.33 6.19 0.27
CA GLY A 59 7.39 6.92 -1.00
C GLY A 59 6.12 6.90 -1.86
N ARG A 60 6.29 6.78 -3.19
CA ARG A 60 5.18 6.78 -4.16
C ARG A 60 5.15 5.46 -4.93
N PHE A 61 3.98 4.85 -4.98
CA PHE A 61 3.80 3.50 -5.50
C PHE A 61 2.58 3.42 -6.41
N VAL A 62 2.72 2.74 -7.54
CA VAL A 62 1.59 2.46 -8.42
C VAL A 62 0.92 1.15 -8.00
N SER A 63 1.63 0.03 -8.00
CA SER A 63 1.08 -1.27 -7.63
C SER A 63 2.00 -2.04 -6.68
N LEU A 64 1.42 -2.60 -5.64
CA LEU A 64 2.09 -3.41 -4.63
C LEU A 64 1.27 -4.66 -4.32
N SER A 65 1.93 -5.82 -4.38
CA SER A 65 1.33 -7.10 -4.04
C SER A 65 2.22 -7.94 -3.12
N GLY A 66 1.59 -8.75 -2.27
CA GLY A 66 2.26 -9.71 -1.40
C GLY A 66 2.13 -9.40 0.10
N CYS A 67 3.11 -9.83 0.89
CA CYS A 67 3.10 -9.71 2.34
C CYS A 67 3.70 -8.37 2.74
N LEU A 68 2.86 -7.47 3.27
CA LEU A 68 3.19 -6.07 3.49
C LEU A 68 3.23 -5.72 4.98
N VAL A 69 4.33 -5.15 5.45
CA VAL A 69 4.49 -4.68 6.84
C VAL A 69 5.07 -3.28 6.87
N SER A 70 4.42 -2.39 7.63
CA SER A 70 4.89 -1.02 7.91
C SER A 70 5.08 -0.19 6.63
N ILE A 71 3.97 0.13 5.98
CA ILE A 71 3.96 0.88 4.73
C ILE A 71 3.51 2.34 4.96
N SER A 72 4.20 3.29 4.32
CA SER A 72 3.89 4.72 4.37
C SER A 72 4.03 5.40 3.00
N GLY A 73 3.18 6.40 2.70
CA GLY A 73 3.30 7.20 1.48
C GLY A 73 2.03 7.30 0.63
N ARG A 74 2.19 7.35 -0.70
CA ARG A 74 1.09 7.47 -1.68
C ARG A 74 1.04 6.24 -2.57
N PHE A 75 -0.16 5.68 -2.71
CA PHE A 75 -0.39 4.38 -3.35
C PHE A 75 -1.58 4.45 -4.28
N VAL A 76 -1.44 3.89 -5.48
CA VAL A 76 -2.57 3.72 -6.40
C VAL A 76 -3.32 2.43 -6.11
N SER A 77 -2.63 1.28 -6.08
CA SER A 77 -3.24 -0.02 -5.76
C SER A 77 -2.41 -0.83 -4.77
N LEU A 78 -3.10 -1.48 -3.81
CA LEU A 78 -2.46 -2.22 -2.73
C LEU A 78 -3.27 -3.44 -2.29
N SER A 79 -2.58 -4.55 -2.04
CA SER A 79 -3.11 -5.73 -1.34
C SER A 79 -2.14 -6.14 -0.22
N GLY A 80 -2.54 -6.07 1.06
CA GLY A 80 -1.62 -6.24 2.19
C GLY A 80 -2.30 -6.41 3.55
N LEU A 81 -1.62 -6.10 4.67
CA LEU A 81 -2.07 -6.35 6.06
C LEU A 81 -2.03 -5.10 7.00
N SER A 82 -1.04 -4.21 6.90
CA SER A 82 -0.91 -3.02 7.80
C SER A 82 -0.26 -1.81 7.13
N ILE A 83 -0.95 -0.67 7.11
CA ILE A 83 -0.64 0.40 6.15
C ILE A 83 -1.04 1.81 6.65
N SER A 84 -0.25 2.84 6.31
CA SER A 84 -0.57 4.26 6.55
C SER A 84 -0.34 5.15 5.30
N GLY A 85 -1.14 6.20 5.09
CA GLY A 85 -0.94 7.18 4.00
C GLY A 85 -2.16 7.50 3.12
N HIS A 86 -1.92 7.78 1.83
CA HIS A 86 -2.96 8.08 0.84
C HIS A 86 -3.10 6.93 -0.18
N PHE A 87 -4.31 6.43 -0.36
CA PHE A 87 -4.61 5.27 -1.20
C PHE A 87 -5.74 5.57 -2.18
N VAL A 88 -5.57 5.16 -3.43
CA VAL A 88 -6.68 5.20 -4.40
C VAL A 88 -7.53 3.95 -4.26
N SER A 89 -6.94 2.77 -4.41
CA SER A 89 -7.67 1.51 -4.25
C SER A 89 -6.93 0.54 -3.34
N LEU A 90 -7.70 -0.15 -2.51
CA LEU A 90 -7.15 -1.15 -1.62
C LEU A 90 -8.09 -2.35 -1.49
N SER A 91 -7.54 -3.56 -1.51
CA SER A 91 -8.32 -4.79 -1.40
C SER A 91 -7.64 -5.84 -0.51
N GLY A 92 -8.42 -6.56 0.31
CA GLY A 92 -7.97 -7.75 1.04
C GLY A 92 -8.35 -7.79 2.51
N CYS A 93 -7.59 -8.55 3.30
CA CYS A 93 -7.76 -8.66 4.76
C CYS A 93 -6.74 -7.77 5.47
N LEU A 94 -7.18 -6.65 6.08
CA LEU A 94 -6.29 -5.76 6.83
C LEU A 94 -6.60 -5.74 8.32
N VAL A 95 -5.56 -5.52 9.11
CA VAL A 95 -5.68 -5.39 10.56
C VAL A 95 -5.85 -3.93 10.97
N SER A 96 -4.93 -3.06 10.54
CA SER A 96 -4.95 -1.65 10.95
C SER A 96 -4.51 -0.75 9.80
N ILE A 97 -5.35 0.25 9.50
CA ILE A 97 -5.05 1.25 8.49
C ILE A 97 -5.40 2.68 8.93
N PHE A 98 -4.54 3.63 8.55
CA PHE A 98 -4.71 5.05 8.84
C PHE A 98 -4.46 5.93 7.61
N GLY A 99 -5.34 6.90 7.36
CA GLY A 99 -5.11 7.96 6.37
C GLY A 99 -6.30 8.28 5.47
N HIS A 100 -6.03 8.52 4.18
CA HIS A 100 -7.04 8.90 3.20
C HIS A 100 -7.18 7.83 2.12
N PHE A 101 -8.39 7.35 1.86
CA PHE A 101 -8.63 6.32 0.87
C PHE A 101 -9.82 6.67 -0.03
N VAL A 102 -9.69 6.39 -1.32
CA VAL A 102 -10.79 6.59 -2.28
C VAL A 102 -11.70 5.36 -2.29
N SER A 103 -11.15 4.17 -2.55
CA SER A 103 -11.92 2.92 -2.53
C SER A 103 -11.23 1.85 -1.71
N LEU A 104 -12.03 1.11 -0.96
CA LEU A 104 -11.54 0.00 -0.17
C LEU A 104 -12.50 -1.19 -0.20
N SER A 105 -11.97 -2.39 -0.39
CA SER A 105 -12.75 -3.63 -0.40
C SER A 105 -12.15 -4.75 0.45
N GLY A 106 -12.99 -5.55 1.11
CA GLY A 106 -12.58 -6.76 1.83
C GLY A 106 -12.97 -6.78 3.32
N CYS A 107 -12.11 -7.41 4.14
CA CYS A 107 -12.36 -7.63 5.57
C CYS A 107 -11.36 -6.83 6.41
N LEU A 108 -11.84 -5.89 7.24
CA LEU A 108 -10.93 -5.06 8.06
C LEU A 108 -11.29 -5.03 9.53
N VAL A 109 -10.25 -4.97 10.37
CA VAL A 109 -10.43 -4.85 11.83
C VAL A 109 -10.52 -3.39 12.28
N SER A 110 -9.54 -2.54 11.93
CA SER A 110 -9.54 -1.15 12.37
C SER A 110 -9.13 -0.17 11.28
N ILE A 111 -9.94 0.88 11.13
CA ILE A 111 -9.76 1.93 10.14
C ILE A 111 -9.87 3.29 10.80
N SER A 112 -8.97 4.18 10.41
CA SER A 112 -8.99 5.56 10.87
C SER A 112 -8.66 6.55 9.74
N GLY A 113 -9.45 7.63 9.63
CA GLY A 113 -9.20 8.73 8.70
C GLY A 113 -10.38 9.05 7.77
N ARG A 114 -10.11 9.35 6.49
CA ARG A 114 -11.16 9.71 5.51
C ARG A 114 -11.28 8.63 4.43
N LEU A 115 -12.48 8.09 4.23
CA LEU A 115 -12.80 7.18 3.12
C LEU A 115 -13.92 7.73 2.25
N VAL A 116 -13.80 7.55 0.94
CA VAL A 116 -14.89 7.87 0.00
C VAL A 116 -15.83 6.67 -0.15
N SER A 117 -15.33 5.50 -0.53
CA SER A 117 -16.15 4.30 -0.67
C SER A 117 -15.52 3.07 -0.01
N ILE A 118 -16.39 2.25 0.59
CA ILE A 118 -15.97 1.02 1.26
C ILE A 118 -16.96 -0.13 0.99
N SER A 119 -16.46 -1.34 0.73
CA SER A 119 -17.27 -2.53 0.48
C SER A 119 -16.78 -3.78 1.20
N GLY A 120 -17.63 -4.48 1.96
CA GLY A 120 -17.25 -5.71 2.68
C GLY A 120 -17.59 -5.69 4.18
N CYS A 121 -16.74 -6.32 5.00
CA CYS A 121 -16.98 -6.54 6.43
C CYS A 121 -15.96 -5.81 7.29
N PHE A 122 -16.43 -5.03 8.27
CA PHE A 122 -15.58 -4.15 9.06
C PHE A 122 -15.90 -4.23 10.55
N VAL A 123 -14.88 -4.28 11.40
CA VAL A 123 -15.08 -4.30 12.86
C VAL A 123 -15.19 -2.88 13.40
N SER A 124 -14.23 -2.01 13.10
CA SER A 124 -14.22 -0.64 13.62
C SER A 124 -13.77 0.39 12.59
N PHE A 125 -14.50 1.50 12.54
CA PHE A 125 -14.12 2.68 11.77
C PHE A 125 -14.20 3.96 12.61
N SER A 126 -13.19 4.81 12.48
CA SER A 126 -13.15 6.15 13.08
C SER A 126 -12.81 7.23 12.03
N GLY A 127 -13.69 8.22 11.83
CA GLY A 127 -13.42 9.38 10.96
C GLY A 127 -14.55 9.76 10.01
N HIS A 128 -14.24 10.00 8.73
CA HIS A 128 -15.22 10.44 7.72
C HIS A 128 -15.45 9.37 6.65
N LEU A 129 -16.72 9.02 6.40
CA LEU A 129 -17.17 8.10 5.33
C LEU A 129 -18.19 8.77 4.42
N VAL A 130 -18.12 8.51 3.10
CA VAL A 130 -19.07 9.05 2.10
C VAL A 130 -20.00 7.97 1.49
N SER A 131 -19.58 6.72 1.44
CA SER A 131 -20.41 5.64 0.90
C SER A 131 -19.98 4.28 1.45
N ILE A 132 -20.97 3.44 1.74
CA ILE A 132 -20.78 2.08 2.26
C ILE A 132 -21.64 1.08 1.48
N SER A 133 -21.05 -0.05 1.12
CA SER A 133 -21.75 -1.25 0.69
C SER A 133 -21.23 -2.45 1.49
N GLY A 134 -21.65 -2.56 2.75
CA GLY A 134 -21.09 -3.52 3.71
C GLY A 134 -21.62 -3.34 5.13
N HIS A 135 -20.95 -3.97 6.10
CA HIS A 135 -21.36 -3.98 7.51
C HIS A 135 -20.24 -3.49 8.43
N PHE A 136 -20.60 -2.71 9.46
CA PHE A 136 -19.73 -2.31 10.57
C PHE A 136 -20.23 -2.90 11.88
N VAL A 137 -19.32 -3.36 12.75
CA VAL A 137 -19.65 -3.65 14.16
C VAL A 137 -19.65 -2.36 14.98
N SER A 138 -18.74 -1.43 14.70
CA SER A 138 -18.63 -0.15 15.38
C SER A 138 -18.22 0.97 14.41
N PHE A 139 -18.90 2.11 14.51
CA PHE A 139 -18.63 3.30 13.71
C PHE A 139 -18.61 4.53 14.63
N SER A 140 -17.57 5.35 14.50
CA SER A 140 -17.45 6.63 15.19
C SER A 140 -17.02 7.71 14.20
N GLY A 141 -17.80 8.79 14.08
CA GLY A 141 -17.47 9.92 13.24
C GLY A 141 -18.63 10.34 12.32
N HIS A 142 -18.28 10.89 11.16
CA HIS A 142 -19.25 11.46 10.23
C HIS A 142 -19.49 10.55 9.04
N PHE A 143 -20.74 10.17 8.84
CA PHE A 143 -21.20 9.40 7.70
C PHE A 143 -22.09 10.28 6.84
N VAL A 144 -21.70 10.46 5.58
CA VAL A 144 -22.56 11.01 4.53
C VAL A 144 -22.98 9.81 3.69
N SER A 145 -24.25 9.69 3.33
CA SER A 145 -24.72 8.70 2.37
C SER A 145 -25.49 9.40 1.27
N PHE A 146 -25.11 9.15 0.02
CA PHE A 146 -25.93 9.49 -1.13
C PHE A 146 -26.79 8.27 -1.45
N TRP A 147 -27.99 8.24 -0.87
CA TRP A 147 -29.08 7.43 -1.42
C TRP A 147 -29.73 8.25 -2.55
N PRO A 148 -30.15 7.65 -3.67
CA PRO A 148 -31.11 8.32 -4.55
C PRO A 148 -32.41 8.63 -3.80
#